data_AF-G5E2D3-F1
#
_entry.id   AF-G5E2D3-F1
#
_cell.length_a   1.000
_cell.length_b   1.000
_cell.length_c   1.000
_cell.angle_alpha   90.00
_cell.angle_beta   90.00
_cell.angle_gamma   90.00
#
_symmetry.space_group_name_H-M   'P 1'
#
loop_
_entity.id
_entity.type
_entity.pdbx_description
1 polymer ?
#
loop_
_entity_poly.entity_id
_entity_poly.type
_entity_poly.pdbx_seq_one_letter_code
_entity_poly.pdbx_strand_id
1 'polypeptide(L)' 'LDPTAKYPLPLLEKEISHDTKKFRFGLPSSEHILGLPIGQHIYLSAKINGSLVVRAYTPVSSDAVKGHVDLVVKVYY' A
#
# COMPACT_ATOMS: atom_id res chain seq x y z
N LEU A 1 10.59 0.79 -13.56
CA LEU A 1 10.47 1.24 -12.16
C LEU A 1 11.69 0.76 -11.42
N ASP A 2 12.40 1.65 -10.73
CA ASP A 2 13.50 1.24 -9.86
C ASP A 2 12.91 0.49 -8.66
N PRO A 3 13.18 -0.82 -8.48
CA PRO A 3 12.60 -1.61 -7.39
C PRO A 3 13.12 -1.20 -6.01
N THR A 4 14.17 -0.37 -5.94
CA THR A 4 14.75 0.12 -4.70
C THR A 4 14.23 1.50 -4.31
N ALA A 5 13.58 2.20 -5.23
CA ALA A 5 13.01 3.52 -4.97
C ALA A 5 11.82 3.44 -4.01
N LYS A 6 11.79 4.35 -3.03
CA LYS A 6 10.70 4.48 -2.07
C LYS A 6 9.76 5.61 -2.51
N TYR A 7 8.48 5.29 -2.63
CA TYR A 7 7.45 6.26 -3.02
C TYR A 7 6.55 6.55 -1.81
N PRO A 8 6.59 7.77 -1.24
CA PRO A 8 5.64 8.16 -0.20
C PRO A 8 4.26 8.38 -0.85
N LEU A 9 3.28 7.56 -0.47
CA LEU A 9 1.91 7.67 -0.96
C LEU A 9 0.98 8.20 0.16
N PRO A 10 0.16 9.23 -0.10
CA PRO A 10 -0.76 9.75 0.90
C PRO A 10 -1.89 8.76 1.18
N LEU A 11 -2.29 8.63 2.44
CA LEU A 11 -3.50 7.91 2.82
C LEU A 11 -4.72 8.76 2.46
N LEU A 12 -5.58 8.25 1.57
CA LEU A 12 -6.80 8.93 1.14
C LEU A 12 -8.00 8.51 1.96
N GLU A 13 -8.12 7.21 2.23
CA GLU A 13 -9.30 6.63 2.87
C GLU A 13 -8.92 5.45 3.77
N LYS A 14 -9.68 5.27 4.85
CA LYS A 14 -9.53 4.17 5.79
C LYS A 14 -10.91 3.67 6.23
N GLU A 15 -11.25 2.45 5.83
CA GLU A 15 -12.45 1.76 6.31
C GLU A 15 -12.10 0.90 7.54
N ILE A 16 -13.02 0.84 8.51
CA ILE A 16 -12.75 0.26 9.85
C ILE A 16 -13.70 -0.91 10.12
N SER A 17 -13.10 -2.09 10.36
CA SER A 17 -13.68 -3.17 11.15
C SER A 17 -12.90 -3.35 12.47
N HIS A 18 -13.32 -4.29 13.34
CA HIS A 18 -12.72 -4.55 14.65
C HIS A 18 -11.20 -4.74 14.57
N ASP A 19 -10.74 -5.67 13.74
CA ASP A 19 -9.32 -6.02 13.57
C ASP A 19 -8.86 -5.97 12.12
N THR A 20 -9.72 -5.60 11.18
CA THR A 20 -9.39 -5.58 9.75
C THR A 20 -9.65 -4.19 9.21
N LYS A 21 -8.67 -3.63 8.52
CA LYS A 21 -8.73 -2.27 7.98
C LYS A 21 -8.39 -2.31 6.50
N LYS A 22 -9.16 -1.59 5.70
CA LYS A 22 -8.82 -1.30 4.31
C LYS A 22 -8.24 0.11 4.24
N PHE A 23 -7.03 0.22 3.73
CA PHE A 23 -6.33 1.49 3.53
C PHE A 23 -6.20 1.77 2.04
N ARG A 24 -6.60 2.97 1.62
CA ARG A 24 -6.46 3.45 0.25
C ARG A 24 -5.38 4.50 0.19
N PHE A 25 -4.34 4.25 -0.61
CA PHE A 25 -3.26 5.20 -0.83
C PHE A 25 -3.33 5.79 -2.22
N GLY A 26 -3.16 7.10 -2.34
CA GLY A 26 -3.15 7.81 -3.61
C GLY A 26 -1.86 7.59 -4.38
N LEU A 27 -1.96 7.31 -5.68
CA LEU A 27 -0.82 7.28 -6.59
C LEU A 27 -0.46 8.73 -7.03
N PRO A 28 0.71 8.96 -7.66
CA PRO A 28 1.16 10.30 -8.01
C PRO A 28 0.19 11.11 -8.89
N SER A 29 -0.68 10.45 -9.65
CA SER A 29 -1.81 11.08 -10.33
C SER A 29 -3.00 10.13 -10.45
N SER A 30 -4.18 10.66 -10.76
CA SER A 30 -5.41 9.87 -10.99
C SER A 30 -5.30 8.86 -12.13
N GLU A 31 -4.35 9.05 -13.06
CA GLU A 31 -4.13 8.16 -14.22
C GLU A 31 -3.08 7.09 -13.99
N HIS A 32 -2.30 7.18 -12.91
CA HIS A 32 -1.27 6.19 -12.60
C HIS A 32 -1.90 4.85 -12.24
N ILE A 33 -1.23 3.77 -12.65
CA ILE A 33 -1.43 2.41 -12.13
C ILE A 33 -0.25 2.06 -11.20
N LEU A 34 -0.42 1.05 -10.35
CA LEU A 34 0.67 0.59 -9.49
C LEU A 34 1.80 -0.06 -10.32
N GLY A 35 1.43 -0.81 -11.35
CA GLY A 35 2.38 -1.48 -12.24
C GLY A 35 3.03 -2.69 -11.58
N LEU A 36 2.27 -3.45 -10.78
CA LEU A 36 2.75 -4.62 -10.05
C LEU A 36 2.41 -5.90 -10.83
N PRO A 37 3.42 -6.62 -11.39
CA PRO A 37 3.16 -7.86 -12.10
C PRO A 37 2.45 -8.90 -11.23
N ILE A 38 1.61 -9.73 -11.85
CA ILE A 38 0.88 -10.79 -11.14
C ILE A 38 1.88 -11.71 -10.42
N GLY A 39 1.58 -12.02 -9.15
CA GLY A 39 2.44 -12.84 -8.28
C GLY A 39 3.48 -12.06 -7.48
N GLN A 40 3.56 -10.73 -7.63
CA GLN A 40 4.45 -9.86 -6.87
C GLN A 40 3.75 -9.17 -5.69
N HIS A 41 4.54 -8.55 -4.80
CA HIS A 41 4.09 -7.77 -3.64
C HIS A 41 4.86 -6.46 -3.52
N ILE A 42 4.36 -5.53 -2.69
CA ILE A 42 5.05 -4.29 -2.34
C ILE A 42 5.60 -4.35 -0.91
N TYR A 43 6.57 -3.48 -0.60
CA TYR A 43 7.05 -3.26 0.76
C TYR A 43 6.54 -1.94 1.32
N LEU A 44 5.92 -2.00 2.49
CA LEU A 44 5.70 -0.82 3.33
C LEU A 44 6.85 -0.70 4.33
N SER A 45 7.40 0.51 4.45
CA SER A 45 8.46 0.80 5.43
C SER A 45 8.09 2.01 6.28
N ALA A 46 8.25 1.91 7.58
CA ALA A 46 8.01 3.00 8.53
C ALA A 46 9.02 2.95 9.67
N LYS A 47 9.30 4.11 10.28
CA LYS A 47 10.08 4.20 11.52
C LYS A 47 9.12 4.09 12.70
N ILE A 48 9.20 3.00 13.45
CA ILE A 48 8.33 2.69 14.60
C ILE A 48 9.25 2.53 15.82
N ASN A 49 9.02 3.31 16.87
CA ASN A 49 9.82 3.29 18.11
C ASN A 49 11.34 3.41 17.87
N GLY A 50 11.73 4.24 16.89
CA GLY A 50 13.14 4.44 16.54
C GLY A 50 13.71 3.45 15.53
N SER A 51 13.06 2.31 15.31
CA SER A 51 13.52 1.25 14.40
C SER A 51 12.83 1.30 13.04
N LEU A 52 13.57 1.00 11.97
CA LEU A 52 12.99 0.81 10.63
C LEU A 52 12.30 -0.55 10.57
N VAL A 53 10.98 -0.53 10.36
CA VAL A 53 10.16 -1.73 10.16
C VAL A 53 9.76 -1.80 8.70
N VAL A 54 9.96 -2.96 8.07
CA VAL A 54 9.59 -3.23 6.68
C VAL A 54 8.70 -4.47 6.63
N ARG A 55 7.57 -4.39 5.93
CA ARG A 55 6.62 -5.50 5.78
C ARG A 55 6.14 -5.61 4.33
N ALA A 56 6.07 -6.84 3.83
CA ALA A 56 5.50 -7.14 2.52
C ALA A 56 3.97 -7.16 2.58
N TYR A 57 3.32 -6.60 1.57
CA TYR A 57 1.88 -6.66 1.37
C TYR A 57 1.55 -6.88 -0.10
N THR A 58 0.58 -7.74 -0.36
CA THR A 58 0.00 -7.89 -1.70
C THR A 58 -1.26 -7.02 -1.77
N PRO A 59 -1.32 -6.04 -2.68
CA PRO A 59 -2.50 -5.22 -2.86
C PRO A 59 -3.73 -6.05 -3.25
N VAL A 60 -4.91 -5.57 -2.87
CA VAL A 60 -6.18 -6.16 -3.31
C VAL A 60 -6.72 -5.47 -4.57
N SER A 61 -6.22 -4.28 -4.89
CA SER A 61 -6.48 -3.58 -6.15
C SER A 61 -5.59 -4.12 -7.28
N SER A 62 -6.12 -4.21 -8.49
CA SER A 62 -5.36 -4.57 -9.70
C SER A 62 -4.95 -3.33 -10.51
N ASP A 63 -4.07 -3.52 -11.50
CA ASP A 63 -3.65 -2.44 -12.43
C ASP A 63 -4.78 -1.91 -13.33
N ALA A 64 -5.97 -2.52 -13.32
CA ALA A 64 -7.15 -1.93 -13.94
C ALA A 64 -7.67 -0.71 -13.17
N VAL A 65 -7.30 -0.58 -11.89
CA VAL A 65 -7.67 0.55 -11.02
C VAL A 65 -6.59 1.61 -11.11
N LYS A 66 -7.00 2.83 -11.47
CA LYS A 66 -6.10 3.98 -11.56
C LYS A 66 -6.21 4.89 -10.34
N GLY A 67 -5.13 5.62 -10.07
CA GLY A 67 -5.07 6.70 -9.10
C GLY A 67 -4.90 6.27 -7.65
N HIS A 68 -5.07 4.99 -7.32
CA HIS A 68 -4.90 4.51 -5.96
C HIS A 68 -4.52 3.03 -5.88
N VAL A 69 -4.07 2.63 -4.70
CA VAL A 69 -3.84 1.24 -4.31
C VAL A 69 -4.56 0.94 -3.00
N ASP A 70 -5.24 -0.20 -2.93
CA ASP A 70 -5.96 -0.65 -1.74
C ASP A 70 -5.20 -1.79 -1.05
N LEU A 71 -5.00 -1.66 0.26
CA LEU A 71 -4.41 -2.67 1.13
C LEU A 71 -5.40 -3.08 2.21
N VAL A 72 -5.63 -4.38 2.37
CA VAL A 72 -6.39 -4.94 3.48
C VAL A 72 -5.41 -5.51 4.50
N VAL A 73 -5.45 -5.00 5.73
CA VAL A 73 -4.49 -5.31 6.79
C VAL A 73 -5.23 -5.74 8.04
N LYS A 74 -4.87 -6.92 8.57
CA LYS A 74 -5.27 -7.37 9.90
C LYS A 74 -4.37 -6.69 10.95
N VAL A 75 -5.00 -6.07 11.93
CA VAL A 75 -4.40 -5.38 13.06
C VAL A 75 -4.29 -6.39 14.19
N TYR A 76 -3.07 -6.58 14.67
CA TYR A 76 -2.77 -7.36 15.86
C TYR A 76 -2.58 -6.36 17.01
N TYR A 77 -3.50 -6.38 17.98
CA TYR A 77 -3.47 -5.54 19.18
C TYR A 77 -2.56 -6.13 20.24
#